data_AF-A0A0C3D5Y1-F1
#
_entry.id   AF-A0A0C3D5Y1-F1
#
_cell.length_a   1.000
_cell.length_b   1.000
_cell.length_c   1.000
_cell.angle_alpha   90.00
_cell.angle_beta   90.00
_cell.angle_gamma   90.00
#
_symmetry.space_group_name_H-M   'P 1'
#
loop_
_entity.id
_entity.type
_entity.pdbx_description
1 polymer ?
#
loop_
_entity_poly.entity_id
_entity_poly.type
_entity_poly.pdbx_seq_one_letter_code
_entity_poly.pdbx_strand_id
1 'polypeptide(L)'
;YDGDEQEFTNEERNTICFMHNLKRVLQPKCFQVNYMTYNIHCKQDTLRPGHDAFIMMLSRETGPGAHPFWYAQILGAFLIPVHYRGVSQTMEVLWVRWFGVVPGYQWGIKMAHLPKIGFILDSPGAFGFLDPSLVLHACHLIPAFSKGHTDSLLPHGPSIAWENGNSDDWTAYYVNM
;
A
#
# COMPACT_ATOMS: atom_id res chain seq x y z
N TYR A 1 0.34 8.85 4.35
CA TYR A 1 0.99 8.30 5.54
C TYR A 1 2.44 8.08 5.19
N ASP A 2 3.35 8.84 5.80
CA ASP A 2 4.79 8.72 5.55
C ASP A 2 5.48 7.83 6.60
N GLY A 3 4.77 7.45 7.67
CA GLY A 3 5.26 6.58 8.74
C GLY A 3 5.46 7.29 10.08
N ASP A 4 5.33 8.62 10.13
CA ASP A 4 5.26 9.35 11.41
C ASP A 4 3.81 9.77 11.71
N GLU A 5 3.40 9.62 12.96
CA GLU A 5 2.16 10.22 13.47
C GLU A 5 2.37 11.74 13.60
N GLN A 6 2.41 12.44 12.47
CA GLN A 6 2.42 13.88 12.49
C GLN A 6 1.00 14.38 12.82
N GLU A 7 0.83 14.85 14.04
CA GLU A 7 -0.39 15.53 14.44
C GLU A 7 -0.45 16.91 13.79
N PHE A 8 -1.31 17.05 12.78
CA PHE A 8 -1.62 18.36 12.19
C PHE A 8 -2.59 19.13 13.08
N THR A 9 -2.27 20.39 13.36
CA THR A 9 -3.14 21.34 14.06
C THR A 9 -4.38 21.69 13.24
N ASN A 10 -5.41 22.23 13.88
CA ASN A 10 -6.63 22.66 13.18
C ASN A 10 -6.35 23.79 12.20
N GLU A 11 -5.45 24.72 12.57
CA GLU A 11 -5.00 25.81 11.72
C GLU A 11 -4.32 25.31 10.45
N GLU A 12 -3.46 24.30 10.57
CA GLU A 12 -2.82 23.66 9.41
C GLU A 12 -3.83 22.95 8.51
N ARG A 13 -4.77 22.19 9.10
CA ARG A 13 -5.84 21.52 8.33
C ARG A 13 -6.72 22.52 7.58
N ASN A 14 -7.01 23.67 8.19
CA ASN A 14 -7.80 24.74 7.58
C ASN A 14 -7.09 25.43 6.39
N THR A 15 -5.80 25.15 6.15
CA THR A 15 -5.12 25.65 4.94
C THR A 15 -5.48 24.87 3.68
N ILE A 16 -6.13 23.71 3.82
CA ILE A 16 -6.58 22.84 2.72
C ILE A 16 -8.10 22.92 2.60
N CYS A 17 -8.58 23.34 1.43
CA CYS A 17 -9.99 23.34 1.09
C CYS A 17 -10.25 22.40 -0.09
N PHE A 18 -11.11 21.39 0.10
CA PHE A 18 -11.54 20.54 -1.00
C PHE A 18 -12.40 21.32 -1.99
N MET A 19 -12.01 21.32 -3.26
CA MET A 19 -12.77 22.05 -4.27
C MET A 19 -14.11 21.37 -4.55
N HIS A 20 -15.17 22.17 -4.70
CA HIS A 20 -16.51 21.71 -5.05
C HIS A 20 -17.07 20.60 -4.13
N ASN A 21 -16.67 20.57 -2.85
CA ASN A 21 -17.07 19.53 -1.88
C ASN A 21 -16.81 18.11 -2.41
N LEU A 22 -15.61 17.85 -2.95
CA LEU A 22 -15.19 16.55 -3.49
C LEU A 22 -15.99 16.04 -4.70
N LYS A 23 -16.90 16.84 -5.29
CA LYS A 23 -17.69 16.43 -6.47
C LYS A 23 -16.85 16.16 -7.73
N ARG A 24 -15.58 16.57 -7.75
CA ARG A 24 -14.67 16.42 -8.90
C ARG A 24 -13.47 15.53 -8.59
N VAL A 25 -13.57 14.63 -7.61
CA VAL A 25 -12.55 13.60 -7.42
C VAL A 25 -12.53 12.69 -8.63
N LEU A 26 -11.35 12.50 -9.21
CA LEU A 26 -11.14 11.54 -10.29
C LEU A 26 -10.51 10.27 -9.71
N GLN A 27 -10.94 9.12 -10.19
CA GLN A 27 -10.37 7.83 -9.83
C GLN A 27 -9.72 7.20 -11.06
N PRO A 28 -8.40 7.40 -11.26
CA PRO A 28 -7.67 6.76 -12.35
C PRO A 28 -7.76 5.23 -12.28
N LYS A 29 -7.88 4.60 -13.46
CA LYS A 29 -7.86 3.13 -13.59
C LYS A 29 -6.46 2.53 -13.57
N CYS A 30 -5.46 3.36 -13.85
CA CYS A 30 -4.06 2.98 -13.87
C CYS A 30 -3.26 4.01 -13.10
N PHE A 31 -2.20 3.56 -12.47
CA PHE A 31 -1.20 4.34 -11.78
C PHE A 31 0.19 3.93 -12.28
N GLN A 32 1.13 4.87 -12.36
CA GLN A 32 2.47 4.62 -12.87
C GLN A 32 3.54 5.04 -11.87
N VAL A 33 4.50 4.15 -11.63
CA VAL A 33 5.65 4.40 -10.75
C VAL A 33 6.91 4.34 -11.58
N ASN A 34 7.71 5.39 -11.53
CA ASN A 34 9.03 5.38 -12.12
C ASN A 34 10.04 4.90 -11.09
N TYR A 35 10.93 3.99 -11.49
CA TYR A 35 11.97 3.46 -10.63
C TYR A 35 13.30 3.40 -11.38
N MET A 36 14.39 3.55 -10.63
CA MET A 36 15.74 3.43 -11.19
C MET A 36 16.20 1.98 -11.09
N THR A 37 16.61 1.43 -12.23
CA THR A 37 17.25 0.12 -12.30
C THR A 37 18.74 0.24 -12.02
N TYR A 38 19.39 -0.87 -11.63
CA TYR A 38 20.81 -0.91 -11.26
C TYR A 38 21.77 -0.35 -12.31
N ASN A 39 21.42 -0.40 -13.59
CA ASN A 39 22.19 0.19 -14.68
C ASN A 39 21.88 1.68 -14.91
N ILE A 40 21.26 2.36 -13.94
CA ILE A 40 20.91 3.79 -13.98
C ILE A 40 19.90 4.10 -15.10
N HIS A 41 19.08 3.10 -15.49
CA HIS A 41 17.99 3.33 -16.42
C HIS A 41 16.70 3.60 -15.63
N CYS A 42 15.94 4.60 -16.05
CA CYS A 42 14.58 4.81 -15.56
C CYS A 42 13.65 3.79 -16.24
N LYS A 43 12.97 2.98 -15.44
CA LYS A 43 11.87 2.12 -15.88
C LYS A 43 10.58 2.57 -15.21
N GLN A 44 9.47 2.04 -15.70
CA GLN A 44 8.15 2.40 -15.22
C GLN A 44 7.31 1.14 -15.02
N ASP A 45 6.68 1.02 -13.87
CA ASP A 45 5.60 0.06 -13.65
C ASP A 45 4.27 0.75 -13.90
N THR A 46 3.33 0.01 -14.50
CA THR A 46 1.95 0.44 -14.62
C THR A 46 1.07 -0.54 -13.86
N LEU A 47 0.44 -0.04 -12.80
CA LEU A 47 -0.43 -0.80 -11.90
C LEU A 47 -1.88 -0.42 -12.15
N ARG A 48 -2.77 -1.40 -12.02
CA ARG A 48 -4.22 -1.18 -12.00
C ARG A 48 -4.70 -1.44 -10.58
N PRO A 49 -5.21 -0.45 -9.85
CA PRO A 49 -5.75 -0.66 -8.51
C PRO A 49 -6.72 -1.85 -8.46
N GLY A 50 -6.58 -2.70 -7.45
CA GLY A 50 -7.29 -3.96 -7.30
C GLY A 50 -6.37 -5.18 -7.29
N HIS A 51 -6.63 -6.13 -8.19
CA HIS A 51 -5.94 -7.43 -8.26
C HIS A 51 -4.45 -7.28 -8.60
N ASP A 52 -3.59 -7.97 -7.85
CA ASP A 52 -2.12 -7.97 -7.99
C ASP A 52 -1.44 -6.59 -7.99
N ALA A 53 -2.09 -5.56 -7.46
CA ALA A 53 -1.55 -4.21 -7.41
C ALA A 53 -0.69 -4.01 -6.17
N PHE A 54 0.38 -4.80 -6.03
CA PHE A 54 1.25 -4.75 -4.86
C PHE A 54 2.40 -3.77 -5.05
N ILE A 55 2.64 -3.00 -4.00
CA ILE A 55 3.70 -2.00 -3.94
C ILE A 55 4.58 -2.22 -2.73
N MET A 56 5.82 -1.76 -2.84
CA MET A 56 6.76 -1.71 -1.74
C MET A 56 7.23 -0.28 -1.49
N MET A 57 7.47 0.05 -0.22
CA MET A 57 8.01 1.31 0.24
C MET A 57 9.07 1.08 1.31
N LEU A 58 9.91 2.09 1.57
CA LEU A 58 10.93 1.97 2.61
C LEU A 58 10.25 1.85 3.99
N SER A 59 10.62 0.82 4.75
CA SER A 59 10.19 0.69 6.14
C SER A 59 10.98 1.65 7.02
N ARG A 60 10.31 2.20 8.03
CA ARG A 60 10.96 2.98 9.10
C ARG A 60 11.35 2.13 10.31
N GLU A 61 11.12 0.82 10.27
CA GLU A 61 11.49 -0.08 11.35
C GLU A 61 13.00 -0.10 11.57
N THR A 62 13.42 0.01 12.84
CA THR A 62 14.82 -0.03 13.23
C THR A 62 15.09 -1.20 14.19
N GLY A 63 16.26 -1.83 14.07
CA GLY A 63 16.70 -2.89 14.97
C GLY A 63 17.12 -4.19 14.26
N PRO A 64 17.70 -5.14 15.00
CA PRO A 64 18.12 -6.43 14.45
C PRO A 64 16.91 -7.25 13.99
N GLY A 65 16.86 -7.56 12.69
CA GLY A 65 15.74 -8.29 12.09
C GLY A 65 14.58 -7.42 11.60
N ALA A 66 14.71 -6.09 11.65
CA ALA A 66 13.75 -5.16 11.06
C ALA A 66 13.61 -5.42 9.56
N HIS A 67 12.36 -5.43 9.07
CA HIS A 67 12.12 -5.66 7.66
C HIS A 67 12.36 -4.33 6.89
N PRO A 68 13.20 -4.31 5.84
CA PRO A 68 13.63 -3.06 5.20
C PRO A 68 12.52 -2.34 4.42
N PHE A 69 11.44 -3.05 4.09
CA PHE A 69 10.34 -2.55 3.30
C PHE A 69 8.98 -2.79 3.96
N TRP A 70 8.04 -1.88 3.73
CA TRP A 70 6.62 -2.15 3.91
C TRP A 70 5.98 -2.51 2.58
N TYR A 71 4.91 -3.28 2.64
CA TYR A 71 4.16 -3.70 1.47
C TYR A 71 2.70 -3.36 1.62
N ALA A 72 2.06 -3.03 0.50
CA ALA A 72 0.64 -2.74 0.47
C ALA A 72 0.02 -3.20 -0.85
N GLN A 73 -1.26 -3.52 -0.81
CA GLN A 73 -2.10 -3.67 -2.00
C GLN A 73 -2.81 -2.34 -2.27
N ILE A 74 -2.73 -1.83 -3.49
CA ILE A 74 -3.48 -0.65 -3.91
C ILE A 74 -4.94 -1.05 -4.20
N LEU A 75 -5.87 -0.47 -3.46
CA LEU A 75 -7.31 -0.64 -3.66
C LEU A 75 -7.90 0.44 -4.57
N GLY A 76 -7.31 1.65 -4.54
CA GLY A 76 -7.76 2.78 -5.34
C GLY A 76 -6.69 3.84 -5.49
N ALA A 77 -6.79 4.62 -6.56
CA ALA A 77 -6.00 5.83 -6.76
C ALA A 77 -6.97 7.01 -6.96
N PHE A 78 -6.65 8.16 -6.37
CA PHE A 78 -7.51 9.34 -6.38
C PHE A 78 -6.71 10.59 -6.73
N LEU A 79 -7.29 11.42 -7.61
CA LEU A 79 -6.84 12.78 -7.89
C LEU A 79 -7.88 13.74 -7.33
N ILE A 80 -7.48 14.49 -6.30
CA ILE A 80 -8.36 15.35 -5.53
C ILE A 80 -7.97 16.81 -5.80
N PRO A 81 -8.83 17.61 -6.45
CA PRO A 81 -8.59 19.03 -6.60
C PRO A 81 -8.76 19.74 -5.25
N VAL A 82 -7.71 20.41 -4.80
CA VAL A 82 -7.68 21.14 -3.52
C VAL A 82 -7.19 22.57 -3.73
N HIS A 83 -7.70 23.48 -2.90
CA HIS A 83 -7.07 24.78 -2.68
C HIS A 83 -6.16 24.66 -1.47
N TYR A 84 -4.87 24.90 -1.66
CA TYR A 84 -3.91 24.95 -0.57
C TYR A 84 -3.26 26.33 -0.54
N ARG A 85 -3.41 27.04 0.58
CA ARG A 85 -2.88 28.41 0.76
C ARG A 85 -3.21 29.37 -0.40
N GLY A 86 -4.44 29.28 -0.92
CA GLY A 86 -4.92 30.12 -2.03
C GLY A 86 -4.51 29.67 -3.43
N VAL A 87 -3.79 28.55 -3.57
CA VAL A 87 -3.38 27.98 -4.86
C VAL A 87 -4.20 26.73 -5.16
N SER A 88 -4.76 26.65 -6.37
CA SER A 88 -5.40 25.43 -6.87
C SER A 88 -4.34 24.39 -7.23
N GLN A 89 -4.42 23.21 -6.64
CA GLN A 89 -3.53 22.08 -6.95
C GLN A 89 -4.32 20.77 -6.98
N THR A 90 -3.74 19.74 -7.60
CA THR A 90 -4.30 18.38 -7.57
C THR A 90 -3.45 17.54 -6.64
N MET A 91 -4.08 16.98 -5.62
CA MET A 91 -3.44 16.06 -4.69
C MET A 91 -3.66 14.63 -5.17
N GLU A 92 -2.58 13.85 -5.24
CA GLU A 92 -2.63 12.43 -5.59
C GLU A 92 -2.60 11.59 -4.32
N VAL A 93 -3.50 10.61 -4.22
CA VAL A 93 -3.60 9.75 -3.03
C VAL A 93 -3.90 8.32 -3.46
N LEU A 94 -3.15 7.36 -2.93
CA LEU A 94 -3.45 5.94 -3.04
C LEU A 94 -4.21 5.48 -1.79
N TRP A 95 -5.27 4.70 -1.96
CA TRP A 95 -5.89 3.96 -0.88
C TRP A 95 -5.38 2.53 -0.92
N VAL A 96 -4.85 2.05 0.21
CA VAL A 96 -4.12 0.81 0.29
C VAL A 96 -4.58 -0.06 1.45
N ARG A 97 -4.35 -1.37 1.32
CA ARG A 97 -4.44 -2.38 2.38
C ARG A 97 -3.04 -2.86 2.73
N TRP A 98 -2.67 -2.82 4.01
CA TRP A 98 -1.31 -3.07 4.47
C TRP A 98 -1.03 -4.56 4.70
N PHE A 99 0.22 -4.95 4.45
CA PHE A 99 0.76 -6.24 4.86
C PHE A 99 1.63 -6.08 6.12
N GLY A 100 1.59 -7.09 6.98
CA GLY A 100 2.51 -7.27 8.11
C GLY A 100 3.45 -8.44 7.87
N VAL A 101 4.62 -8.39 8.51
CA VAL A 101 5.55 -9.53 8.56
C VAL A 101 4.93 -10.65 9.39
N VAL A 102 5.03 -11.91 8.93
CA VAL A 102 4.47 -13.03 9.68
C VAL A 102 5.29 -13.26 10.97
N PRO A 103 4.66 -13.18 12.16
CA PRO A 103 5.37 -13.32 13.42
C PRO A 103 6.13 -14.64 13.54
N GLY A 104 7.34 -14.59 14.09
CA GLY A 104 8.18 -15.76 14.33
C GLY A 104 8.79 -16.40 13.08
N TYR A 105 8.52 -15.88 11.88
CA TYR A 105 9.12 -16.39 10.67
C TYR A 105 10.50 -15.79 10.41
N GLN A 106 11.52 -16.66 10.36
CA GLN A 106 12.89 -16.25 10.05
C GLN A 106 13.13 -16.32 8.54
N TRP A 107 13.69 -15.24 8.00
CA TRP A 107 13.98 -15.08 6.57
C TRP A 107 15.40 -14.55 6.36
N GLY A 108 15.82 -14.55 5.10
CA GLY A 108 17.09 -13.98 4.66
C GLY A 108 18.08 -15.04 4.19
N ILE A 109 19.21 -14.55 3.67
CA ILE A 109 20.21 -15.36 2.97
C ILE A 109 20.71 -16.52 3.83
N LYS A 110 20.91 -16.30 5.14
CA LYS A 110 21.38 -17.34 6.07
C LYS A 110 20.39 -18.50 6.23
N MET A 111 19.10 -18.22 6.11
CA MET A 111 18.04 -19.24 6.22
C MET A 111 17.60 -19.76 4.84
N ALA A 112 18.13 -19.20 3.75
CA ALA A 112 17.68 -19.47 2.37
C ALA A 112 16.16 -19.34 2.18
N HIS A 113 15.53 -18.43 2.94
CA HIS A 113 14.08 -18.24 2.97
C HIS A 113 13.72 -16.84 2.51
N LEU A 114 12.79 -16.74 1.55
CA LEU A 114 12.18 -15.47 1.16
C LEU A 114 11.39 -14.87 2.33
N PRO A 115 11.34 -13.54 2.47
CA PRO A 115 10.46 -12.88 3.43
C PRO A 115 9.02 -13.31 3.21
N LYS A 116 8.29 -13.49 4.32
CA LYS A 116 6.91 -13.92 4.30
C LYS A 116 6.05 -12.90 5.03
N ILE A 117 5.02 -12.43 4.34
CA ILE A 117 4.11 -11.38 4.79
C ILE A 117 2.66 -11.87 4.67
N GLY A 118 1.72 -11.20 5.33
CA GLY A 118 0.28 -11.46 5.23
C GLY A 118 -0.50 -10.17 5.48
N PHE A 119 -1.76 -10.10 5.08
CA PHE A 119 -2.57 -8.92 5.36
C PHE A 119 -2.73 -8.70 6.86
N ILE A 120 -2.72 -7.44 7.27
CA ILE A 120 -3.04 -7.06 8.64
C ILE A 120 -4.54 -7.32 8.87
N LEU A 121 -4.87 -7.87 10.04
CA LEU A 121 -6.25 -8.08 10.47
C LEU A 121 -7.02 -6.75 10.49
N ASP A 122 -8.31 -6.78 10.14
CA ASP A 122 -9.19 -5.60 10.16
C ASP A 122 -9.11 -4.85 11.51
N SER A 123 -8.34 -3.77 11.49
CA SER A 123 -7.97 -2.94 12.62
C SER A 123 -7.72 -1.53 12.09
N PRO A 124 -7.69 -0.49 12.94
CA PRO A 124 -7.53 0.89 12.48
C PRO A 124 -6.29 1.17 11.60
N GLY A 125 -5.29 0.27 11.60
CA GLY A 125 -4.10 0.36 10.75
C GLY A 125 -4.06 -0.61 9.57
N ALA A 126 -5.13 -1.38 9.31
CA ALA A 126 -5.16 -2.35 8.21
C ALA A 126 -5.27 -1.67 6.83
N PHE A 127 -5.91 -0.51 6.79
CA PHE A 127 -6.07 0.31 5.59
C PHE A 127 -5.47 1.68 5.80
N GLY A 128 -5.03 2.32 4.73
CA GLY A 128 -4.47 3.66 4.83
C GLY A 128 -4.47 4.42 3.51
N PHE A 129 -4.15 5.71 3.63
CA PHE A 129 -3.89 6.57 2.49
C PHE A 129 -2.38 6.81 2.36
N LEU A 130 -1.85 6.59 1.17
CA LEU A 130 -0.43 6.66 0.85
C LEU A 130 -0.17 7.75 -0.20
N ASP A 131 0.91 8.49 0.00
CA ASP A 131 1.44 9.41 -1.01
C ASP A 131 2.15 8.58 -2.09
N PRO A 132 1.76 8.68 -3.37
CA PRO A 132 2.38 7.94 -4.46
C PRO A 132 3.91 8.11 -4.55
N SER A 133 4.46 9.24 -4.11
CA SER A 133 5.90 9.52 -4.14
C SER A 133 6.73 8.65 -3.18
N LEU A 134 6.08 8.02 -2.20
CA LEU A 134 6.71 7.10 -1.25
C LEU A 134 6.83 5.68 -1.79
N VAL A 135 6.17 5.38 -2.91
CA VAL A 135 6.24 4.06 -3.55
C VAL A 135 7.59 3.91 -4.24
N LEU A 136 8.35 2.89 -3.83
CA LEU A 136 9.64 2.59 -4.45
C LEU A 136 9.46 1.84 -5.77
N HIS A 137 8.63 0.80 -5.74
CA HIS A 137 8.48 -0.11 -6.88
C HIS A 137 7.20 -0.94 -6.73
N ALA A 138 6.65 -1.46 -7.83
CA ALA A 138 5.72 -2.58 -7.76
C ALA A 138 6.46 -3.83 -7.30
N CYS A 139 5.81 -4.68 -6.51
CA CYS A 139 6.41 -5.95 -6.09
C CYS A 139 5.58 -7.14 -6.57
N HIS A 140 6.26 -8.26 -6.80
CA HIS A 140 5.61 -9.52 -7.12
C HIS A 140 5.52 -10.38 -5.86
N LEU A 141 4.30 -10.60 -5.38
CA LEU A 141 4.02 -11.43 -4.23
C LEU A 141 3.58 -12.82 -4.69
N ILE A 142 4.22 -13.86 -4.17
CA ILE A 142 3.92 -15.25 -4.49
C ILE A 142 3.05 -15.82 -3.37
N PRO A 143 1.80 -16.25 -3.63
CA PRO A 143 0.99 -16.87 -2.61
C PRO A 143 1.66 -18.06 -1.94
N ALA A 144 1.58 -18.15 -0.61
CA ALA A 144 2.04 -19.32 0.13
C ALA A 144 1.03 -20.46 0.00
N PHE A 145 1.01 -21.13 -1.16
CA PHE A 145 0.03 -22.17 -1.51
C PHE A 145 -0.16 -23.24 -0.42
N SER A 146 0.91 -23.60 0.30
CA SER A 146 0.87 -24.58 1.39
C SER A 146 0.13 -24.12 2.65
N LYS A 147 -0.14 -22.82 2.79
CA LYS A 147 -0.91 -22.22 3.90
C LYS A 147 -2.38 -22.05 3.58
N GLY A 148 -2.76 -22.12 2.30
CA GLY A 148 -4.14 -21.96 1.87
C GLY A 148 -4.71 -20.56 2.12
N HIS A 149 -6.03 -20.49 2.07
CA HIS A 149 -6.81 -19.25 2.19
C HIS A 149 -7.37 -19.08 3.60
N THR A 150 -7.73 -17.84 3.93
CA THR A 150 -8.44 -17.48 5.16
C THR A 150 -9.47 -16.39 4.87
N ASP A 151 -10.64 -16.49 5.49
CA ASP A 151 -11.71 -15.51 5.46
C ASP A 151 -11.74 -14.63 6.72
N SER A 152 -10.82 -14.85 7.66
CA SER A 152 -10.83 -14.20 8.97
C SER A 152 -10.19 -12.80 8.98
N LEU A 153 -9.63 -12.34 7.85
CA LEU A 153 -8.86 -11.09 7.80
C LEU A 153 -9.75 -9.85 7.64
N LEU A 154 -10.99 -10.04 7.19
CA LEU A 154 -12.01 -9.01 7.04
C LEU A 154 -13.35 -9.51 7.61
N PRO A 155 -14.27 -8.61 7.98
CA PRO A 155 -15.62 -9.00 8.34
C PRO A 155 -16.32 -9.75 7.20
N HIS A 156 -17.11 -10.76 7.55
CA HIS A 156 -17.88 -11.51 6.55
C HIS A 156 -18.85 -10.59 5.80
N GLY A 157 -18.76 -10.59 4.47
CA GLY A 157 -19.61 -9.80 3.60
C GLY A 157 -18.86 -9.27 2.37
N PRO A 158 -19.59 -8.63 1.43
CA PRO A 158 -18.96 -8.01 0.27
C PRO A 158 -18.06 -6.86 0.70
N SER A 159 -16.82 -6.89 0.22
CA SER A 159 -15.81 -5.85 0.45
C SER A 159 -15.04 -5.63 -0.84
N ILE A 160 -14.69 -4.38 -1.11
CA ILE A 160 -13.81 -4.01 -2.22
C ILE A 160 -12.36 -4.47 -2.00
N ALA A 161 -12.02 -4.80 -0.75
CA ALA A 161 -10.73 -5.34 -0.37
C ALA A 161 -10.60 -6.84 -0.64
N TRP A 162 -11.71 -7.52 -0.97
CA TRP A 162 -11.67 -8.92 -1.39
C TRP A 162 -11.24 -9.06 -2.84
N GLU A 163 -10.51 -10.13 -3.11
CA GLU A 163 -10.07 -10.48 -4.45
C GLU A 163 -11.23 -11.09 -5.26
N ASN A 164 -11.58 -10.44 -6.38
CA ASN A 164 -12.40 -11.02 -7.45
C ASN A 164 -13.78 -11.62 -7.04
N GLY A 165 -14.39 -11.12 -5.96
CA GLY A 165 -15.66 -11.63 -5.45
C GLY A 165 -15.56 -12.90 -4.61
N ASN A 166 -14.34 -13.38 -4.33
CA ASN A 166 -14.10 -14.35 -3.27
C ASN A 166 -14.34 -13.70 -1.91
N SER A 167 -14.55 -14.52 -0.89
CA SER A 167 -14.69 -14.08 0.51
C SER A 167 -13.50 -14.53 1.34
N ASP A 168 -12.35 -14.74 0.69
CA ASP A 168 -11.11 -15.18 1.33
C ASP A 168 -9.88 -14.52 0.69
N ASP A 169 -8.79 -14.47 1.46
CA ASP A 169 -7.46 -14.02 1.05
C ASP A 169 -6.47 -15.17 1.22
N TRP A 170 -5.33 -15.12 0.53
CA TRP A 170 -4.23 -16.00 0.91
C TRP A 170 -3.73 -15.69 2.32
N THR A 171 -3.49 -16.74 3.11
CA THR A 171 -3.03 -16.59 4.50
C THR A 171 -1.67 -15.88 4.58
N ALA A 172 -0.81 -16.08 3.59
CA ALA A 172 0.50 -15.44 3.52
C ALA A 172 1.02 -15.41 2.07
N TYR A 173 1.99 -14.55 1.84
CA TYR A 173 2.72 -14.39 0.59
C TYR A 173 4.22 -14.40 0.86
N TYR A 174 4.98 -14.91 -0.10
CA TYR A 174 6.43 -14.74 -0.17
C TYR A 174 6.74 -13.54 -1.05
N VAL A 175 7.68 -12.70 -0.60
CA VAL A 175 8.15 -11.57 -1.40
C VAL A 175 9.23 -12.06 -2.36
N ASN A 176 9.00 -11.89 -3.65
CA ASN A 176 10.03 -12.10 -4.66
C ASN A 176 10.93 -10.85 -4.73
N MET A 177 12.21 -11.01 -4.44
CA MET A 177 13.22 -9.95 -4.43
C MET A 177 14.21 -10.12 -5.57
#